data_AF-A0A7K2YZA0-F1
#
_entry.id   AF-A0A7K2YZA0-F1
#
_cell.length_a   1.000
_cell.length_b   1.000
_cell.length_c   1.000
_cell.angle_alpha   90.00
_cell.angle_beta   90.00
_cell.angle_gamma   90.00
#
_symmetry.space_group_name_H-M   'P 1'
#
loop_
_entity.id
_entity.type
_entity.pdbx_description
1 polymer ?
#
loop_
_entity_poly.entity_id
_entity_poly.type
_entity_poly.pdbx_seq_one_letter_code
_entity_poly.pdbx_strand_id
1 'polypeptide(L)'
;MTEPIREVPVPREPLHAEPRGIECQTGAENRALLHRALADARVQLGSYDRLIIDWLSNWDSPTVLTVASLIARATGPTEQAT
;
A
#
# COMPACT_ATOMS: atom_id res chain seq x y z
N MET A 1 14.56 4.61 -21.02
CA MET A 1 13.17 5.14 -20.99
C MET A 1 12.52 4.50 -19.79
N THR A 2 12.15 5.28 -18.77
CA THR A 2 11.47 4.75 -17.58
C THR A 2 9.98 4.73 -17.89
N GLU A 3 9.39 3.54 -17.97
CA GLU A 3 7.95 3.39 -18.14
C GLU A 3 7.21 4.12 -17.01
N PRO A 4 6.08 4.79 -17.29
CA PRO A 4 5.31 5.47 -16.26
C PRO A 4 4.73 4.45 -15.26
N ILE A 5 4.88 4.75 -13.96
CA ILE A 5 4.31 3.94 -12.88
C ILE A 5 2.78 4.03 -12.95
N ARG A 6 2.09 2.90 -13.12
CA ARG A 6 0.63 2.86 -13.07
C ARG A 6 0.15 3.07 -11.63
N GLU A 7 -0.73 4.04 -11.42
CA GLU A 7 -1.37 4.22 -10.13
C GLU A 7 -2.57 3.30 -9.96
N VAL A 8 -2.59 2.55 -8.85
CA VAL A 8 -3.74 1.77 -8.40
C VAL A 8 -4.40 2.49 -7.22
N PRO A 9 -5.73 2.71 -7.22
CA PRO A 9 -6.41 3.31 -6.07
C PRO A 9 -6.35 2.37 -4.86
N VAL A 10 -6.02 2.91 -3.69
CA VAL A 10 -6.00 2.14 -2.42
C VAL A 10 -7.41 2.12 -1.81
N PRO A 11 -8.02 0.94 -1.61
CA PRO A 11 -9.32 0.84 -0.96
C PRO A 11 -9.27 1.32 0.49
N ARG A 12 -10.22 2.15 0.89
CA ARG A 12 -10.36 2.68 2.26
C ARG A 12 -11.48 2.01 3.07
N GLU A 13 -12.15 1.02 2.49
CA GLU A 13 -13.17 0.20 3.14
C GLU A 13 -12.65 -1.22 3.40
N PRO A 14 -13.25 -2.00 4.31
CA PRO A 14 -12.96 -3.42 4.49
C PRO A 14 -12.95 -4.19 3.15
N LEU A 15 -11.91 -5.01 2.95
CA LEU A 15 -11.85 -5.90 1.79
C LEU A 15 -12.68 -7.15 2.09
N HIS A 16 -13.72 -7.39 1.31
CA HIS A 16 -14.58 -8.59 1.43
C HIS A 16 -14.25 -9.67 0.38
N ALA A 17 -13.34 -9.37 -0.52
CA ALA A 17 -12.87 -10.27 -1.56
C ALA A 17 -11.39 -10.04 -1.84
N GLU A 18 -10.76 -11.04 -2.44
CA GLU A 18 -9.40 -10.93 -2.96
C GLU A 18 -9.28 -9.76 -3.97
N PRO A 19 -8.30 -8.86 -3.81
CA PRO A 19 -8.11 -7.73 -4.72
C PRO A 19 -7.49 -8.20 -6.05
N ARG A 20 -8.36 -8.66 -6.95
CA ARG A 20 -8.01 -9.10 -8.31
C ARG A 20 -7.82 -7.94 -9.28
N GLY A 21 -7.17 -8.20 -10.42
CA GLY A 21 -6.97 -7.26 -11.52
C GLY A 21 -5.75 -6.33 -11.36
N ILE A 22 -4.91 -6.60 -10.36
CA ILE A 22 -3.68 -5.86 -10.05
C ILE A 22 -2.44 -6.75 -10.01
N GLU A 23 -2.58 -8.02 -10.39
CA GLU A 23 -1.56 -9.07 -10.29
C GLU A 23 -0.31 -8.76 -11.13
N CYS A 24 -0.44 -7.90 -12.14
CA CYS A 24 0.64 -7.51 -13.05
C CYS A 24 1.42 -6.26 -12.62
N GLN A 25 1.22 -5.71 -11.42
CA GLN A 25 2.07 -4.61 -10.95
C GLN A 25 3.53 -5.07 -10.83
N THR A 26 4.44 -4.17 -11.21
CA THR A 26 5.87 -4.30 -10.99
C THR A 26 6.23 -4.02 -9.54
N GLY A 27 7.39 -4.48 -9.08
CA GLY A 27 7.90 -4.14 -7.74
C GLY A 27 8.04 -2.61 -7.54
N ALA A 28 8.34 -1.86 -8.60
CA ALA A 28 8.39 -0.39 -8.53
C ALA A 28 7.01 0.25 -8.28
N GLU A 29 5.95 -0.28 -8.90
CA GLU A 29 4.56 0.15 -8.66
C GLU A 29 4.10 -0.21 -7.25
N ASN A 30 4.38 -1.43 -6.80
CA ASN A 30 4.11 -1.88 -5.43
C ASN A 30 4.84 -1.01 -4.39
N ARG A 31 6.10 -0.65 -4.66
CA ARG A 31 6.88 0.24 -3.79
C ARG A 31 6.28 1.64 -3.71
N ALA A 32 5.90 2.20 -4.86
CA ALA A 32 5.25 3.51 -4.92
C ALA A 32 3.91 3.51 -4.16
N LEU A 33 3.12 2.44 -4.30
CA LEU A 33 1.85 2.25 -3.61
C LEU A 33 2.01 2.25 -2.08
N LEU A 34 2.97 1.49 -1.56
CA LEU A 34 3.27 1.43 -0.11
C LEU A 34 3.75 2.78 0.41
N HIS A 35 4.69 3.43 -0.28
CA HIS A 35 5.18 4.75 0.14
C HIS A 35 4.09 5.79 0.17
N ARG A 36 3.19 5.81 -0.81
CA ARG A 36 2.04 6.73 -0.82
C ARG A 36 1.11 6.45 0.36
N ALA A 37 0.73 5.20 0.60
CA ALA A 37 -0.14 4.84 1.72
C ALA A 37 0.46 5.24 3.08
N LEU A 38 1.76 5.00 3.29
CA LEU A 38 2.48 5.39 4.51
C LEU A 38 2.59 6.92 4.68
N ALA A 39 2.85 7.64 3.58
CA ALA A 39 2.92 9.10 3.59
C ALA A 39 1.56 9.74 3.90
N ASP A 40 0.49 9.25 3.28
CA ASP A 40 -0.88 9.69 3.56
C ASP A 40 -1.25 9.43 5.03
N ALA A 41 -0.77 8.31 5.58
CA ALA A 41 -0.91 7.96 6.99
C ALA A 41 0.03 8.71 7.94
N ARG A 42 0.88 9.61 7.42
CA ARG A 42 1.88 10.39 8.18
C ARG A 42 2.85 9.52 8.99
N VAL A 43 3.15 8.31 8.50
CA VAL A 43 4.15 7.42 9.13
C VAL A 43 5.55 7.93 8.81
N GLN A 44 6.32 8.27 9.84
CA GLN A 44 7.73 8.62 9.68
C GLN A 44 8.56 7.35 9.48
N LEU A 45 9.26 7.26 8.35
CA LEU A 45 10.12 6.12 8.03
C LEU A 45 11.58 6.38 8.41
N GLY A 46 12.18 5.44 9.14
CA GLY A 46 13.62 5.32 9.38
C GLY A 46 14.35 4.68 8.20
N SER A 47 15.69 4.65 8.26
CA SER A 47 16.51 4.11 7.17
C SER A 47 16.25 2.63 6.92
N TYR A 48 16.05 1.85 7.98
CA TYR A 48 15.79 0.41 7.85
C TYR A 48 14.35 0.12 7.38
N ASP A 49 13.37 0.93 7.79
CA ASP A 49 12.00 0.82 7.29
C ASP A 49 11.95 0.92 5.77
N ARG A 50 12.76 1.82 5.17
CA ARG A 50 12.84 1.94 3.71
C ARG A 50 13.34 0.66 3.04
N LEU A 51 14.28 -0.06 3.68
CA LEU A 51 14.75 -1.36 3.19
C LEU A 51 13.64 -2.42 3.31
N ILE A 52 12.88 -2.39 4.40
CA ILE A 52 11.73 -3.27 4.61
C ILE A 52 10.65 -3.01 3.56
N ILE A 53 10.33 -1.73 3.27
CA ILE A 53 9.36 -1.38 2.23
C ILE A 53 9.83 -1.80 0.84
N ASP A 54 11.12 -1.65 0.53
CA ASP A 54 11.68 -2.15 -0.73
C ASP A 54 11.59 -3.68 -0.81
N TRP A 55 11.89 -4.40 0.28
CA TRP A 55 11.70 -5.86 0.33
C TRP A 55 10.22 -6.28 0.18
N LEU A 56 9.30 -5.65 0.91
CA LEU A 56 7.86 -5.89 0.84
C LEU A 56 7.29 -5.61 -0.56
N SER A 57 7.84 -4.65 -1.29
CA SER A 57 7.37 -4.31 -2.63
C SER A 57 7.51 -5.44 -3.66
N ASN A 58 8.35 -6.43 -3.36
CA ASN A 58 8.56 -7.61 -4.20
C ASN A 58 7.56 -8.75 -3.92
N TRP A 59 6.65 -8.58 -2.97
CA TRP A 59 5.56 -9.52 -2.74
C TRP A 59 4.51 -9.42 -3.86
N ASP A 60 3.59 -10.37 -3.88
CA ASP A 60 2.48 -10.34 -4.82
C ASP A 60 1.62 -9.08 -4.61
N SER A 61 1.18 -8.51 -5.72
CA SER A 61 0.45 -7.23 -5.74
C SER A 61 -0.84 -7.25 -4.92
N PRO A 62 -1.66 -8.33 -4.92
CA PRO A 62 -2.80 -8.45 -4.01
C PRO A 62 -2.44 -8.28 -2.52
N THR A 63 -1.35 -8.90 -2.07
CA THR A 63 -0.86 -8.73 -0.70
C THR A 63 -0.41 -7.29 -0.43
N VAL A 64 0.34 -6.68 -1.36
CA VAL A 64 0.78 -5.29 -1.22
C VAL A 64 -0.40 -4.31 -1.12
N LEU A 65 -1.42 -4.47 -1.98
CA LEU A 65 -2.64 -3.64 -1.91
C LEU A 65 -3.39 -3.83 -0.60
N THR A 66 -3.43 -5.06 -0.09
CA THR A 66 -4.06 -5.37 1.20
C THR A 66 -3.37 -4.62 2.34
N VAL A 67 -2.03 -4.60 2.37
CA VAL A 67 -1.25 -3.82 3.35
C VAL A 67 -1.51 -2.32 3.21
N ALA A 68 -1.47 -1.79 1.98
CA ALA A 68 -1.77 -0.38 1.73
C ALA A 68 -3.19 0.01 2.18
N SER A 69 -4.17 -0.86 1.93
CA SER A 69 -5.56 -0.68 2.39
C SER A 69 -5.65 -0.66 3.92
N LEU A 70 -4.98 -1.58 4.61
CA LEU A 70 -4.94 -1.61 6.08
C LEU A 70 -4.36 -0.31 6.65
N ILE A 71 -3.24 0.16 6.10
CA ILE A 71 -2.61 1.43 6.51
C ILE A 71 -3.57 2.61 6.32
N ALA A 72 -4.24 2.68 5.16
CA ALA A 72 -5.18 3.75 4.86
C ALA A 72 -6.41 3.74 5.79
N ARG A 73 -6.86 2.56 6.26
CA ARG A 73 -7.97 2.44 7.22
C ARG A 73 -7.57 2.74 8.64
N ALA A 74 -6.33 2.43 9.02
CA ALA A 74 -5.82 2.72 10.36
C ALA A 74 -5.79 4.23 10.67
N THR A 75 -5.84 5.08 9.65
CA THR A 75 -5.89 6.55 9.79
C THR A 75 -7.28 7.15 9.60
N GLY A 76 -8.30 6.32 9.31
CA GLY A 76 -9.69 6.74 9.29
C GLY A 76 -10.18 7.18 10.68
N PRO A 77 -11.33 7.88 10.78
CA PRO A 77 -11.92 8.22 12.07
C PRO A 77 -12.08 6.93 12.87
N THR A 78 -11.44 6.87 14.02
CA THR A 78 -11.76 5.84 15.01
C THR A 78 -13.24 6.08 15.33
N GLU A 79 -14.15 5.20 14.88
CA GLU A 79 -15.48 5.17 15.48
C GLU A 79 -15.22 5.08 16.98
N GLN A 80 -15.62 6.12 17.70
CA GLN A 80 -15.46 6.18 19.14
C GLN A 80 -16.16 4.93 19.67
N ALA A 81 -15.38 4.04 20.28
CA ALA A 81 -15.91 3.01 21.15
C ALA A 81 -16.88 3.71 22.11
N THR A 82 -18.17 3.46 21.90
CA THR A 82 -19.27 3.92 22.74
C THR A 82 -19.36 3.00 23.95
#